data_AF-A0A936AZ98-F1
#
_entry.id   AF-A0A936AZ98-F1
#
_cell.length_a   1.000
_cell.length_b   1.000
_cell.length_c   1.000
_cell.angle_alpha   90.00
_cell.angle_beta   90.00
_cell.angle_gamma   90.00
#
_symmetry.space_group_name_H-M   'P 1'
#
loop_
_entity.id
_entity.type
_entity.pdbx_description
1 polymer ?
#
loop_
_entity_poly.entity_id
_entity_poly.type
_entity_poly.pdbx_seq_one_letter_code
_entity_poly.pdbx_strand_id
1 'polypeptide(L)'
;METNCDRCLADIKLPLETESTVHVKTGNPEESDDEILFIEEEATSIHMATLLYECVHVAIPMIKVYDCYAEEVKPCNVDVLKHLNWESSGEKTNDNLDNLFSSIKI
;
A
#
# COMPACT_ATOMS: atom_id res chain seq x y z
N MET A 1 1.59 -12.17 3.92
CA MET A 1 2.31 -12.18 2.64
C MET A 1 3.81 -12.18 2.92
N GLU A 2 4.60 -13.07 2.31
CA GLU A 2 6.07 -13.05 2.44
C GLU A 2 6.67 -11.99 1.51
N THR A 3 7.47 -11.07 2.06
CA THR A 3 8.09 -10.00 1.29
C THR A 3 9.26 -9.35 2.07
N ASN A 4 9.99 -8.44 1.44
CA ASN A 4 11.00 -7.62 2.12
C ASN A 4 10.37 -6.32 2.63
N CYS A 5 10.77 -5.91 3.83
CA CYS A 5 10.36 -4.64 4.39
C CYS A 5 11.02 -3.48 3.63
N ASP A 6 10.23 -2.57 3.06
CA ASP A 6 10.76 -1.43 2.30
C ASP A 6 11.58 -0.45 3.16
N ARG A 7 11.46 -0.52 4.49
CA ARG A 7 12.18 0.35 5.44
C ARG A 7 13.56 -0.17 5.84
N CYS A 8 13.68 -1.48 6.08
CA CYS A 8 14.90 -2.06 6.67
C CYS A 8 15.41 -3.29 5.91
N LEU A 9 14.74 -3.69 4.83
CA LEU A 9 15.08 -4.83 3.96
C LEU A 9 15.01 -6.21 4.62
N ALA A 10 14.53 -6.31 5.87
CA ALA A 10 14.31 -7.59 6.52
C ALA A 10 13.23 -8.41 5.79
N ASP A 11 13.41 -9.73 5.74
CA ASP A 11 12.35 -10.65 5.35
C ASP A 11 11.22 -10.61 6.39
N ILE A 12 10.02 -10.27 5.95
CA ILE A 12 8.85 -10.09 6.80
C ILE A 12 7.65 -10.89 6.27
N LYS A 13 6.78 -11.31 7.19
CA LYS A 13 5.45 -11.80 6.87
C LYS A 13 4.44 -10.68 7.09
N LEU A 14 4.24 -9.84 6.08
CA LEU A 14 3.33 -8.70 6.15
C LEU A 14 1.88 -9.18 6.41
N PRO A 15 1.20 -8.68 7.45
CA PRO A 15 -0.21 -8.97 7.66
C PRO A 15 -1.00 -8.31 6.51
N LEU A 16 -1.80 -9.11 5.82
CA LEU A 16 -2.65 -8.66 4.73
C LEU A 16 -4.02 -9.32 4.92
N GLU A 17 -5.00 -8.51 5.29
CA GLU A 17 -6.39 -8.90 5.41
C GLU A 17 -7.21 -7.87 4.64
N THR A 18 -8.12 -8.35 3.80
CA THR A 18 -8.99 -7.50 2.99
C THR A 18 -10.35 -8.17 2.87
N GLU A 19 -11.39 -7.35 2.84
CA GLU A 19 -12.76 -7.75 2.61
C GLU A 19 -13.35 -6.79 1.58
N SER A 20 -13.97 -7.33 0.54
CA SER A 20 -14.64 -6.56 -0.50
C SER A 20 -16.02 -7.14 -0.76
N THR A 21 -17.01 -6.27 -0.86
CA THR A 21 -18.41 -6.63 -1.13
C THR A 21 -18.81 -6.04 -2.47
N VAL A 22 -19.37 -6.88 -3.34
CA VAL A 22 -19.90 -6.47 -4.65
C VAL A 22 -21.35 -6.90 -4.73
N HIS A 23 -22.23 -5.99 -5.15
CA HIS A 23 -23.64 -6.29 -5.31
C HIS A 23 -23.92 -6.75 -6.74
N VAL A 24 -24.52 -7.93 -6.88
CA VAL A 24 -24.88 -8.47 -8.20
C VAL A 24 -26.37 -8.29 -8.44
N LYS A 25 -26.72 -7.73 -9.60
CA LYS A 25 -28.12 -7.57 -10.05
C LYS A 25 -28.28 -8.11 -11.46
N THR A 26 -29.50 -8.54 -11.79
CA THR A 26 -29.86 -8.88 -13.16
C THR A 26 -30.32 -7.62 -13.90
N GLY A 27 -29.88 -7.42 -15.13
CA GLY A 27 -30.22 -6.26 -15.95
C GLY A 27 -29.28 -6.08 -17.14
N ASN A 28 -29.17 -4.86 -17.66
CA ASN A 28 -28.25 -4.56 -18.74
C ASN A 28 -26.80 -4.49 -18.20
N PRO A 29 -25.85 -5.33 -18.69
CA PRO A 29 -24.45 -5.30 -18.23
C PRO A 29 -23.76 -3.93 -18.40
N GLU A 30 -24.21 -3.10 -19.36
CA GLU A 30 -23.67 -1.74 -19.58
C GLU A 30 -23.98 -0.76 -18.45
N GLU A 31 -24.92 -1.11 -17.55
CA GLU A 31 -25.27 -0.31 -16.37
C GLU A 31 -24.36 -0.63 -15.17
N SER A 32 -23.39 -1.55 -15.32
CA SER A 32 -22.43 -1.89 -14.26
C SER A 32 -21.53 -0.71 -13.92
N ASP A 33 -21.25 -0.58 -12.63
CA ASP A 33 -20.31 0.40 -12.07
C ASP A 33 -19.39 -0.25 -11.03
N ASP A 34 -18.68 0.58 -10.27
CA ASP A 34 -17.68 0.13 -9.28
C ASP A 34 -18.31 -0.63 -8.09
N GLU A 35 -19.61 -0.47 -7.81
CA GLU A 35 -20.29 -1.08 -6.65
C GLU A 35 -21.29 -2.19 -7.07
N ILE A 36 -21.93 -2.03 -8.24
CA ILE A 36 -22.99 -2.91 -8.73
C ILE A 36 -22.57 -3.56 -10.04
N LEU A 37 -22.50 -4.89 -10.04
CA LEU A 37 -22.30 -5.70 -11.23
C LEU A 37 -23.66 -6.15 -11.79
N PHE A 38 -23.99 -5.72 -13.00
CA PHE A 38 -25.15 -6.23 -13.72
C PHE A 38 -24.79 -7.44 -14.58
N ILE A 39 -25.58 -8.50 -14.44
CA ILE A 39 -25.50 -9.71 -15.26
C ILE A 39 -26.78 -9.85 -16.09
N GLU A 40 -26.67 -10.49 -17.26
CA GLU A 40 -27.84 -10.82 -18.07
C GLU A 40 -28.83 -11.69 -17.27
N GLU A 41 -30.12 -11.57 -17.54
CA GLU A 41 -31.16 -12.32 -16.83
C GLU A 41 -31.01 -13.84 -17.00
N GLU A 42 -30.50 -14.28 -18.15
CA GLU A 42 -30.24 -15.68 -18.48
C GLU A 42 -28.85 -16.17 -18.04
N ALA A 43 -28.05 -15.33 -17.38
CA ALA A 43 -26.70 -15.70 -16.95
C ALA A 43 -26.74 -16.84 -15.90
N THR A 44 -26.06 -17.94 -16.21
CA THR A 44 -25.96 -19.11 -15.32
C THR A 44 -24.68 -19.12 -14.47
N SER A 45 -23.74 -18.23 -14.78
CA SER A 45 -22.44 -18.14 -14.11
C SER A 45 -21.90 -16.71 -14.15
N ILE A 46 -21.10 -16.35 -13.15
CA ILE A 46 -20.46 -15.03 -13.04
C ILE A 46 -18.94 -15.20 -13.17
N HIS A 47 -18.29 -14.36 -13.96
CA HIS A 47 -16.84 -14.39 -14.15
C HIS A 47 -16.12 -13.63 -13.03
N MET A 48 -15.67 -14.33 -12.00
CA MET A 48 -15.05 -13.71 -10.82
C MET A 48 -13.60 -13.23 -11.01
N ALA A 49 -12.94 -13.58 -12.12
CA ALA A 49 -11.50 -13.33 -12.25
C ALA A 49 -11.15 -11.83 -12.18
N THR A 50 -11.97 -10.97 -12.79
CA THR A 50 -11.77 -9.51 -12.80
C THR A 50 -11.90 -8.93 -11.39
N LEU A 51 -13.00 -9.26 -10.70
CA LEU A 51 -13.27 -8.79 -9.33
C LEU A 51 -12.16 -9.22 -8.36
N LEU A 52 -11.70 -10.47 -8.47
CA LEU A 52 -10.62 -10.98 -7.64
C LEU A 52 -9.29 -10.30 -7.95
N TYR A 53 -8.99 -10.06 -9.23
CA TYR A 53 -7.79 -9.36 -9.65
C TYR A 53 -7.75 -7.94 -9.07
N GLU A 54 -8.84 -7.20 -9.18
CA GLU A 54 -8.97 -5.84 -8.66
C GLU A 54 -8.88 -5.81 -7.14
N CYS A 55 -9.62 -6.68 -6.45
CA CYS A 55 -9.58 -6.79 -5.00
C CYS A 55 -8.15 -7.05 -4.49
N VAL A 56 -7.44 -8.01 -5.10
CA VAL A 56 -6.06 -8.33 -4.70
C VAL A 56 -5.11 -7.16 -4.99
N HIS A 57 -5.23 -6.52 -6.15
CA HIS A 57 -4.35 -5.39 -6.51
C HIS A 57 -4.51 -4.20 -5.58
N VAL A 58 -5.76 -3.87 -5.21
CA VAL A 58 -6.06 -2.76 -4.30
C VAL A 58 -5.72 -3.11 -2.86
N ALA A 59 -5.81 -4.38 -2.46
CA ALA A 59 -5.47 -4.81 -1.11
C ALA A 59 -3.97 -4.71 -0.80
N ILE A 60 -3.09 -4.88 -1.79
CA ILE A 60 -1.65 -4.86 -1.57
C ILE A 60 -1.18 -3.41 -1.31
N PRO A 61 -0.55 -3.13 -0.14
CA PRO A 61 -0.07 -1.79 0.15
C PRO A 61 1.09 -1.40 -0.78
N MET A 62 1.09 -0.16 -1.24
CA MET A 62 2.19 0.38 -2.07
C MET A 62 3.53 0.40 -1.33
N ILE A 63 3.49 0.56 0.00
CA ILE A 63 4.66 0.57 0.88
C ILE A 63 4.54 -0.61 1.84
N LYS A 64 5.40 -1.61 1.66
CA LYS A 64 5.43 -2.85 2.42
C LYS A 64 6.30 -2.68 3.65
N VAL A 65 5.72 -2.06 4.66
CA VAL A 65 6.38 -1.85 5.96
C VAL A 65 5.68 -2.68 7.02
N TYR A 66 6.46 -3.49 7.74
CA TYR A 66 6.01 -4.16 8.95
C TYR A 66 6.10 -3.23 10.16
N ASP A 67 5.10 -3.26 11.04
CA ASP A 67 5.20 -2.62 12.35
C ASP A 67 6.08 -3.44 13.29
N CYS A 68 7.39 -3.18 13.23
CA CYS A 68 8.37 -3.86 14.05
C CYS A 68 8.29 -3.50 15.54
N TYR A 69 7.48 -2.52 15.95
CA TYR A 69 7.36 -2.11 17.35
C TYR A 69 6.17 -2.77 18.06
N ALA A 70 5.24 -3.35 17.29
CA ALA A 70 4.09 -4.06 17.81
C ALA A 70 4.45 -5.45 18.39
N GLU A 71 5.59 -6.03 18.00
CA GLU A 71 6.03 -7.37 18.38
C GLU A 71 7.10 -7.36 19.48
N GLU A 72 7.11 -8.38 20.34
CA GLU A 72 8.18 -8.57 21.34
C GLU A 72 9.54 -8.85 20.66
N VAL A 73 9.53 -9.67 19.60
CA VAL A 73 10.71 -9.96 18.80
C VAL A 73 10.66 -9.11 17.53
N LYS A 74 11.48 -8.07 17.48
CA LYS A 74 11.51 -7.14 16.34
C LYS A 74 12.06 -7.83 15.09
N PRO A 75 11.28 -7.94 14.01
CA PRO A 75 11.77 -8.54 12.76
C PRO A 75 12.65 -7.58 11.95
N CYS A 76 12.75 -6.32 12.34
CA CYS A 76 13.51 -5.30 11.62
C CYS A 76 15.02 -5.54 11.63
N ASN A 77 15.68 -5.29 10.50
CA ASN A 77 17.14 -5.22 10.42
C ASN A 77 17.63 -3.89 11.02
N VAL A 78 18.15 -3.96 12.24
CA VAL A 78 18.63 -2.79 12.99
C VAL A 78 19.90 -2.16 12.40
N ASP A 79 20.72 -2.93 11.69
CA ASP A 79 21.98 -2.40 11.16
C ASP A 79 21.73 -1.50 9.95
N VAL A 80 20.81 -1.90 9.06
CA VAL A 80 20.34 -1.04 7.96
C VAL A 80 19.74 0.25 8.52
N LEU A 81 18.92 0.16 9.56
CA LEU A 81 18.32 1.34 10.19
C LEU A 81 19.36 2.30 10.81
N LYS A 82 20.44 1.78 11.41
CA LYS A 82 21.55 2.62 11.93
C LYS A 82 22.24 3.38 10.80
N HIS A 83 22.47 2.73 9.66
CA HIS A 83 23.08 3.37 8.49
C HIS A 83 22.16 4.43 7.87
N LEU A 84 20.85 4.19 7.82
CA LEU A 84 19.87 5.16 7.31
C LEU A 84 19.73 6.39 8.24
N ASN A 85 19.77 6.19 9.57
CA ASN A 85 19.67 7.27 10.55
C ASN A 85 20.97 8.09 10.71
N TRP A 86 22.09 7.65 10.09
CA TRP A 86 23.35 8.37 10.15
C TRP A 86 23.28 9.73 9.43
N GLU A 87 22.50 9.82 8.36
CA GLU A 87 22.36 11.07 7.59
C GLU A 87 21.50 12.12 8.30
N SER A 88 20.59 11.74 9.21
CA SER A 88 19.80 12.71 9.99
C SER A 88 20.53 13.29 11.20
N SER A 89 21.65 12.67 11.61
CA SER A 89 22.50 13.16 12.71
C SER A 89 23.68 14.01 12.21
N GLY A 90 23.75 14.26 10.91
CA GLY A 90 24.76 15.07 10.25
C GLY A 90 24.35 16.53 10.07
N GLU A 91 23.87 17.20 11.12
CA GLU A 91 23.91 18.67 11.14
C GLU A 91 25.38 19.11 11.20
N LYS A 92 25.97 19.33 10.03
CA LYS A 92 26.84 20.49 9.86
C LYS A 92 25.99 21.59 9.27
N THR A 93 25.57 22.50 10.14
CA THR A 93 25.05 23.82 9.80
C THR A 93 25.81 24.39 8.60
N ASN A 94 25.12 24.59 7.49
CA ASN A 94 25.52 25.57 6.49
C ASN A 94 24.38 26.59 6.45
N ASP A 95 24.61 27.75 7.06
CA ASP A 95 23.69 28.89 7.21
C ASP A 95 23.35 29.57 5.87
N ASN A 96 22.95 28.81 4.85
CA ASN A 96 22.63 29.34 3.53
C ASN A 96 21.57 28.56 2.75
N LEU A 97 20.66 27.84 3.43
CA LEU A 97 19.48 27.24 2.76
C LEU A 97 18.17 28.01 3.04
N ASP A 98 18.19 29.05 3.88
CA ASP A 98 17.01 29.87 4.17
C ASP A 98 16.76 30.99 3.15
N ASN A 99 17.71 31.23 2.23
CA ASN A 99 17.61 32.29 1.23
C ASN A 99 16.96 31.86 -0.10
N LEU A 100 16.68 30.56 -0.29
CA LEU A 100 16.16 30.05 -1.57
C LEU A 100 14.63 30.16 -1.68
N PHE A 101 13.91 30.00 -0.56
CA PHE A 101 12.44 30.03 -0.55
C PHE A 101 11.84 31.41 -0.29
N SER A 102 12.65 32.40 0.12
CA SER A 102 12.19 33.78 0.35
C SER A 102 11.97 34.59 -0.92
N SER A 103 12.43 34.08 -2.07
CA SER A 103 12.28 34.75 -3.37
C SER A 103 10.99 34.37 -4.12
N ILE A 104 10.22 33.42 -3.61
CA ILE A 104 8.90 33.08 -4.14
C ILE A 104 7.86 33.95 -3.41
N LYS A 105 7.61 35.15 -3.93
CA LYS A 105 6.40 35.91 -3.58
C LYS A 105 5.22 35.32 -4.37
N ILE A 106 4.30 34.67 -3.65
CA ILE A 106 2.91 34.51 -4.08
C ILE A 106 2.19 35.84 -3.86
#